data_AF-A0A7J3E310-F1
#
_entry.id   AF-A0A7J3E310-F1
#
_cell.length_a   1.000
_cell.length_b   1.000
_cell.length_c   1.000
_cell.angle_alpha   90.00
_cell.angle_beta   90.00
_cell.angle_gamma   90.00
#
_symmetry.space_group_name_H-M   'P 1'
#
loop_
_entity.id
_entity.type
_entity.pdbx_description
1 polymer ?
#
loop_
_entity_poly.entity_id
_entity_poly.type
_entity_poly.pdbx_seq_one_letter_code
_entity_poly.pdbx_strand_id
1 'polypeptide(L)'
;MSEIKTSFISKQILFLINSYFSMRKLKEMLKGKLSEDELKLIKSSFDIIGSREKAVATIEIPEELEEKKFLIAEALMKLNKNVKSVLRKASGRKGELRLREFELVAGDSNTEVLHKENGY
;
A
#
# COMPACT_ATOMS: atom_id res chain seq x y z
N MET A 1 17.63 15.45 -25.70
CA MET A 1 16.92 16.06 -24.55
C MET A 1 15.39 15.88 -24.62
N SER A 2 14.80 15.61 -25.79
CA SER A 2 13.36 15.39 -26.00
C SER A 2 12.86 14.00 -25.55
N GLU A 3 13.58 12.92 -25.87
CA GLU A 3 13.14 11.53 -25.55
C GLU A 3 13.10 11.22 -24.04
N ILE A 4 14.02 11.81 -23.26
CA ILE A 4 14.10 11.59 -21.81
C ILE A 4 12.87 12.18 -21.11
N LYS A 5 12.37 13.34 -21.55
CA LYS A 5 11.15 13.95 -21.00
C LYS A 5 9.90 13.14 -21.35
N THR A 6 9.80 12.62 -22.58
CA THR A 6 8.67 11.78 -23.01
C THR A 6 8.60 10.46 -22.23
N SER A 7 9.75 9.83 -21.97
CA SER A 7 9.86 8.60 -21.16
C SER A 7 9.48 8.80 -19.69
N PHE A 8 9.83 9.95 -19.11
CA PHE A 8 9.46 10.28 -17.74
C PHE A 8 7.95 10.51 -17.58
N ILE A 9 7.34 11.26 -18.51
CA ILE A 9 5.91 11.54 -18.50
C ILE A 9 5.10 10.24 -18.65
N SER A 10 5.50 9.33 -19.54
CA SER A 10 4.79 8.05 -19.74
C SER A 10 4.87 7.14 -18.51
N LYS A 11 6.03 7.06 -17.84
CA LYS A 11 6.16 6.33 -16.58
C LYS A 11 5.31 6.92 -15.46
N GLN A 12 5.25 8.23 -15.35
CA GLN A 12 4.43 8.91 -14.34
C GLN A 12 2.93 8.68 -14.59
N ILE A 13 2.47 8.74 -15.84
CA ILE A 13 1.09 8.43 -16.21
C ILE A 13 0.77 6.96 -15.90
N LEU A 14 1.65 6.02 -16.26
CA LEU A 14 1.45 4.60 -16.00
C LEU A 14 1.37 4.30 -14.50
N PHE A 15 2.22 4.94 -13.69
CA PHE A 15 2.16 4.85 -12.23
C PHE A 15 0.82 5.32 -11.67
N LEU A 16 0.33 6.49 -12.12
CA LEU A 16 -0.96 7.03 -11.70
C LEU A 16 -2.13 6.12 -12.11
N ILE A 17 -2.12 5.60 -13.33
CA ILE A 17 -3.15 4.65 -13.81
C ILE A 17 -3.17 3.39 -12.96
N ASN A 18 -1.99 2.80 -12.71
CA ASN A 18 -1.87 1.58 -11.92
C ASN A 18 -2.28 1.80 -10.47
N SER A 19 -1.86 2.91 -9.85
CA SER A 19 -2.28 3.31 -8.51
C SER A 19 -3.81 3.46 -8.43
N TYR A 20 -4.40 4.20 -9.38
CA TYR A 20 -5.85 4.42 -9.42
C TYR A 20 -6.63 3.13 -9.67
N PHE A 21 -6.12 2.23 -10.51
CA PHE A 21 -6.72 0.92 -10.74
C PHE A 21 -6.68 0.04 -9.50
N SER A 22 -5.55 -0.01 -8.81
CA SER A 22 -5.38 -0.80 -7.59
C SER A 22 -6.30 -0.33 -6.47
N MET A 23 -6.40 0.99 -6.26
CA MET A 23 -7.35 1.58 -5.32
C MET A 23 -8.79 1.18 -5.66
N ARG A 24 -9.22 1.32 -6.91
CA ARG A 24 -10.60 0.98 -7.31
C ARG A 24 -10.92 -0.48 -7.00
N LYS A 25 -10.01 -1.40 -7.32
CA LYS A 25 -10.16 -2.82 -6.99
C LYS A 25 -10.25 -3.09 -5.50
N LEU A 26 -9.42 -2.42 -4.69
CA LEU A 26 -9.50 -2.56 -3.23
C LEU A 26 -10.87 -2.12 -2.71
N LYS A 27 -11.36 -0.95 -3.14
CA LYS A 27 -12.70 -0.46 -2.76
C LYS A 27 -13.80 -1.41 -3.23
N GLU A 28 -13.72 -1.94 -4.45
CA GLU A 28 -14.66 -2.94 -4.96
C GLU A 28 -14.68 -4.22 -4.12
N MET A 29 -13.52 -4.72 -3.69
CA MET A 29 -13.42 -5.92 -2.83
C MET A 29 -14.01 -5.70 -1.42
N LEU A 30 -14.13 -4.45 -1.00
CA LEU A 30 -14.68 -4.04 0.29
C LEU A 30 -16.14 -3.59 0.20
N LYS A 31 -16.72 -3.46 -1.00
CA LYS A 31 -18.15 -3.20 -1.18
C LYS A 31 -18.98 -4.29 -0.52
N GLY A 32 -20.04 -3.89 0.19
CA GLY A 32 -20.90 -4.78 0.97
C GLY A 32 -20.28 -5.26 2.29
N LYS A 33 -19.02 -4.94 2.58
CA LYS A 33 -18.38 -5.15 3.89
C LYS A 33 -18.15 -3.86 4.66
N LEU A 34 -18.05 -2.76 3.93
CA LEU A 34 -17.99 -1.39 4.43
C LEU A 34 -19.16 -0.60 3.85
N SER A 35 -19.65 0.37 4.63
CA SER A 35 -20.60 1.37 4.19
C SER A 35 -19.98 2.30 3.14
N GLU A 36 -20.82 3.04 2.41
CA GLU A 36 -20.36 4.01 1.41
C GLU A 36 -19.51 5.13 2.02
N ASP A 37 -19.78 5.52 3.27
CA ASP A 37 -18.98 6.55 3.95
C ASP A 37 -17.62 6.02 4.41
N GLU A 38 -17.57 4.79 4.93
CA GLU A 38 -16.30 4.11 5.24
C GLU A 38 -15.44 3.91 3.98
N LEU A 39 -16.06 3.54 2.85
CA LEU A 39 -15.36 3.38 1.56
C LEU A 39 -14.74 4.69 1.06
N LYS A 40 -15.31 5.86 1.40
CA LYS A 40 -14.72 7.17 1.07
C LYS A 40 -13.48 7.46 1.92
N LEU A 41 -13.44 6.98 3.16
CA LEU A 41 -12.31 7.16 4.09
C LEU A 41 -11.08 6.33 3.74
N ILE A 42 -11.24 5.24 2.95
CA ILE A 42 -10.12 4.45 2.46
C ILE A 42 -9.16 5.33 1.66
N LYS A 43 -7.92 5.41 2.14
CA LYS A 43 -6.81 6.09 1.48
C LYS A 43 -6.46 5.38 0.18
N SER A 44 -6.22 6.17 -0.87
CA SER A 44 -5.88 5.67 -2.20
C SER A 44 -4.45 5.17 -2.34
N SER A 45 -3.55 5.66 -1.49
CA SER A 45 -2.13 5.36 -1.52
C SER A 45 -1.75 4.35 -0.44
N PHE A 46 -1.08 3.29 -0.86
CA PHE A 46 -0.32 2.38 -0.01
C PHE A 46 1.02 2.10 -0.68
N ASP A 47 2.01 1.77 0.12
CA ASP A 47 3.36 1.47 -0.37
C ASP A 47 3.55 -0.05 -0.36
N ILE A 48 4.18 -0.62 -1.40
CA ILE A 48 4.57 -2.05 -1.42
C ILE A 48 6.09 -2.12 -1.61
N ILE A 49 6.77 -2.71 -0.63
CA ILE A 49 8.23 -2.86 -0.59
C ILE A 49 8.55 -4.35 -0.62
N GLY A 50 9.56 -4.75 -1.39
CA GLY A 50 9.95 -6.14 -1.61
C GLY A 50 9.97 -6.53 -3.08
N SER A 51 9.75 -7.81 -3.36
CA SER A 51 9.86 -8.40 -4.69
C SER A 51 8.58 -9.14 -5.11
N ARG A 52 8.61 -9.81 -6.26
CA ARG A 52 7.50 -10.69 -6.71
C ARG A 52 7.31 -11.91 -5.81
N GLU A 53 8.33 -12.27 -5.03
CA GLU A 53 8.32 -13.44 -4.15
C GLU A 53 7.80 -13.09 -2.75
N LYS A 54 8.34 -12.02 -2.15
CA LYS A 54 7.96 -11.55 -0.81
C LYS A 54 7.94 -10.03 -0.77
N ALA A 55 6.81 -9.47 -0.35
CA ALA A 55 6.64 -8.04 -0.14
C ALA A 55 5.92 -7.73 1.16
N VAL A 56 6.13 -6.51 1.66
CA VAL A 56 5.43 -5.90 2.78
C VAL A 56 4.70 -4.67 2.25
N ALA A 57 3.42 -4.56 2.57
CA ALA A 57 2.65 -3.36 2.26
C ALA A 57 2.56 -2.46 3.49
N THR A 58 2.61 -1.14 3.30
CA THR A 58 2.33 -0.18 4.37
C THR A 58 1.10 0.65 4.06
N ILE A 59 0.22 0.80 5.05
CA ILE A 59 -1.07 1.47 4.94
C ILE A 59 -1.24 2.56 6.01
N GLU A 60 -2.15 3.48 5.74
CA GLU A 60 -2.67 4.44 6.71
C GLU A 60 -4.14 4.12 6.95
N ILE A 61 -4.50 3.94 8.22
CA ILE A 61 -5.88 3.70 8.66
C ILE A 61 -6.30 4.89 9.52
N PRO A 62 -7.32 5.65 9.09
CA PRO A 62 -7.89 6.70 9.92
C PRO A 62 -8.65 6.08 11.10
N GLU A 63 -8.83 6.82 12.20
CA GLU A 63 -9.39 6.30 13.45
C GLU A 63 -10.79 5.70 13.26
N GLU A 64 -11.59 6.28 12.38
CA GLU A 64 -12.94 5.83 12.03
C GLU A 64 -12.95 4.43 11.39
N LEU A 65 -11.80 3.96 10.88
CA LEU A 65 -11.64 2.64 10.27
C LEU A 65 -10.78 1.70 11.12
N GLU A 66 -10.46 2.05 12.37
CA GLU A 66 -9.58 1.26 13.24
C GLU A 66 -10.09 -0.18 13.40
N GLU A 67 -11.38 -0.36 13.67
CA GLU A 67 -12.01 -1.68 13.81
C GLU A 67 -12.03 -2.49 12.50
N LYS A 68 -11.83 -1.82 11.36
CA LYS A 68 -11.82 -2.42 10.02
C LYS A 68 -10.42 -2.66 9.48
N LYS A 69 -9.36 -2.33 10.24
CA LYS A 69 -7.96 -2.43 9.77
C LYS A 69 -7.59 -3.83 9.26
N PHE A 70 -8.02 -4.88 9.97
CA PHE A 70 -7.76 -6.26 9.58
C PHE A 70 -8.44 -6.63 8.26
N LEU A 71 -9.71 -6.25 8.10
CA LEU A 71 -10.46 -6.48 6.88
C LEU A 71 -9.80 -5.80 5.67
N ILE A 72 -9.35 -4.55 5.84
CA ILE A 72 -8.66 -3.78 4.79
C ILE A 72 -7.32 -4.43 4.45
N ALA A 73 -6.53 -4.83 5.45
CA ALA A 73 -5.26 -5.49 5.27
C ALA A 73 -5.40 -6.84 4.53
N GLU A 74 -6.38 -7.66 4.91
CA GLU A 74 -6.67 -8.92 4.21
C GLU A 74 -7.08 -8.71 2.75
N ALA A 75 -7.92 -7.70 2.47
CA ALA A 75 -8.31 -7.37 1.11
C ALA A 75 -7.09 -6.95 0.27
N LEU A 76 -6.17 -6.19 0.86
CA LEU A 76 -4.92 -5.78 0.22
C LEU A 76 -4.00 -6.96 -0.10
N MET A 77 -3.87 -7.92 0.82
CA MET A 77 -3.10 -9.14 0.59
C MET A 77 -3.73 -10.04 -0.49
N LYS A 78 -5.07 -10.13 -0.52
CA LYS A 78 -5.78 -10.86 -1.57
C LYS A 78 -5.59 -10.22 -2.95
N LEU A 79 -5.56 -8.89 -3.00
CA LEU A 79 -5.29 -8.12 -4.22
C LEU A 79 -3.83 -8.30 -4.69
N ASN A 80 -2.88 -8.34 -3.76
CA ASN A 80 -1.44 -8.40 -4.04
C ASN A 80 -0.81 -9.66 -3.44
N LYS A 81 -0.85 -10.78 -4.19
CA LYS A 81 -0.47 -12.12 -3.70
C LYS A 81 0.97 -12.27 -3.18
N ASN A 82 1.87 -11.38 -3.59
CA ASN A 82 3.26 -11.33 -3.12
C ASN A 82 3.39 -10.64 -1.76
N VAL A 83 2.40 -9.85 -1.33
CA VAL A 83 2.38 -9.21 -0.02
C VAL A 83 2.15 -10.27 1.05
N LYS A 84 3.15 -10.46 1.91
CA LYS A 84 3.15 -11.42 3.03
C LYS A 84 2.87 -10.77 4.37
N SER A 85 3.05 -9.46 4.48
CA SER A 85 2.75 -8.70 5.69
C SER A 85 2.16 -7.33 5.33
N VAL A 86 1.23 -6.85 6.14
CA VAL A 86 0.67 -5.50 6.04
C VAL A 86 0.94 -4.76 7.34
N LEU A 87 1.60 -3.62 7.22
CA LEU A 87 1.96 -2.74 8.32
C LEU A 87 1.12 -1.46 8.28
N ARG A 88 0.61 -1.02 9.42
CA ARG A 88 0.04 0.32 9.57
C ARG A 88 1.11 1.29 10.03
N LYS A 89 1.16 2.47 9.44
CA LYS A 89 2.00 3.58 9.93
C LYS A 89 1.42 4.07 11.27
N ALA A 90 2.10 3.76 12.37
CA ALA A 90 1.66 4.10 13.73
C ALA A 90 2.09 5.51 14.16
N SER A 91 3.06 6.12 13.47
CA SER A 91 3.50 7.48 13.75
C SER A 91 4.03 8.25 12.53
N GLY A 92 4.16 9.57 12.71
CA GLY A 92 4.93 10.43 11.82
C GLY A 92 6.42 10.05 11.79
N ARG A 93 7.18 10.62 10.84
CA ARG A 93 8.64 10.45 10.81
C ARG A 93 9.29 11.28 11.91
N LYS A 94 10.21 10.70 12.67
CA LYS A 94 10.91 11.30 13.81
C LYS A 94 12.42 11.12 13.68
N GLY A 95 13.18 12.01 14.33
CA GLY A 95 14.64 11.97 14.41
C GLY A 95 15.37 12.26 13.09
N GLU A 96 16.70 12.31 13.14
CA GLU A 96 17.56 12.60 11.99
C GLU A 96 17.46 11.53 10.90
N LEU A 97 17.37 10.26 11.31
CA LEU A 97 17.19 9.12 10.41
C LEU A 97 15.76 9.02 9.84
N ARG A 98 14.86 9.93 10.24
CA ARG A 98 13.47 10.02 9.77
C ARG A 98 12.68 8.72 9.87
N LEU A 99 12.92 7.95 10.93
CA LEU A 99 12.25 6.68 11.20
C LEU A 99 10.80 6.91 11.64
N ARG A 100 9.96 5.91 11.44
CA ARG A 100 8.58 5.88 11.97
C ARG A 100 8.26 4.51 12.53
N GLU A 101 7.30 4.47 13.44
CA GLU A 101 6.81 3.24 14.05
C GLU A 101 5.75 2.60 13.14
N PHE A 102 5.74 1.27 13.14
CA PHE A 102 4.79 0.46 12.39
C PHE A 102 4.12 -0.56 13.31
N GLU A 103 2.85 -0.81 13.05
CA GLU A 103 2.06 -1.88 13.67
C GLU A 103 1.83 -2.99 12.63
N LEU A 104 2.12 -4.24 12.98
CA LEU A 104 1.74 -5.38 12.15
C LEU A 104 0.23 -5.61 12.23
N VAL A 105 -0.46 -5.45 11.12
CA VAL A 105 -1.92 -5.63 11.05
C VAL A 105 -2.26 -7.05 10.58
N ALA A 106 -1.55 -7.58 9.59
CA ALA A 106 -1.80 -8.91 9.06
C ALA A 106 -0.55 -9.55 8.48
N GLY A 107 -0.51 -10.88 8.51
CA GLY A 107 0.53 -11.68 7.85
C GLY A 107 1.71 -12.04 8.74
N ASP A 108 2.88 -12.23 8.12
CA ASP A 108 4.10 -12.70 8.78
C ASP A 108 4.74 -11.57 9.61
N SER A 109 5.19 -11.88 10.84
CA SER A 109 5.92 -10.94 11.69
C SER A 109 7.35 -10.71 11.23
N ASN A 110 7.92 -11.58 10.41
CA ASN A 110 9.19 -11.34 9.73
C ASN A 110 8.97 -10.41 8.53
N THR A 111 9.11 -9.11 8.78
CA THR A 111 8.92 -8.05 7.78
C THR A 111 10.16 -7.76 6.93
N GLU A 112 11.27 -8.47 7.12
CA GLU A 112 12.47 -8.28 6.30
C GLU A 112 12.23 -8.77 4.86
N VAL A 113 12.60 -7.92 3.90
CA VAL A 113 12.43 -8.19 2.47
C VAL A 113 13.62 -7.64 1.67
N LEU A 114 13.98 -8.36 0.61
CA LEU A 114 14.83 -7.82 -0.46
C LEU A 114 13.94 -7.10 -1.46
N HIS A 115 14.06 -5.77 -1.49
CA HIS A 115 13.34 -4.95 -2.46
C HIS A 115 14.09 -4.92 -3.79
N LYS A 116 13.33 -4.97 -4.90
CA LYS A 116 13.87 -4.78 -6.24
C LYS A 116 13.27 -3.52 -6.85
N GLU A 117 14.11 -2.58 -7.27
CA GLU A 117 13.71 -1.38 -8.00
C GLU A 117 14.58 -1.21 -9.24
N ASN A 118 13.98 -0.93 -10.40
CA ASN A 118 14.71 -0.70 -11.65
C ASN A 118 15.71 -1.80 -12.06
N GLY A 119 15.49 -3.04 -11.61
CA GLY A 119 16.35 -4.19 -11.93
C GLY A 119 17.49 -4.45 -10.94
N TYR A 120 17.58 -3.69 -9.86
CA TYR A 120 18.55 -3.84 -8.77
C TYR A 120 17.84 -4.21 -7.47
#